data_AF-A0A349SBA0-F1
#
_entry.id   AF-A0A349SBA0-F1
#
_cell.length_a   1.000
_cell.length_b   1.000
_cell.length_c   1.000
_cell.angle_alpha   90.00
_cell.angle_beta   90.00
_cell.angle_gamma   90.00
#
_symmetry.space_group_name_H-M   'P 1'
#
loop_
_entity.id
_entity.type
_entity.pdbx_description
1 polymer ?
#
loop_
_entity_poly.entity_id
_entity_poly.type
_entity_poly.pdbx_seq_one_letter_code
_entity_poly.pdbx_strand_id
1 'polypeptide(L)'
;MSVRVQAEDFSLQREYDEVLAEAGDAGAVVTFTGLVREFHQTEDSASVASLTLEHYPGMTEKALADIEQQARQRWPLLATRIVHRVGAMTAQEQIVLVAAASAHRHAAFEA
;
A
#
# COMPACT_ATOMS: atom_id res chain seq x y z
N MET A 1 -1.46 -11.04 8.01
CA MET A 1 -0.92 -11.28 6.65
C MET A 1 -0.34 -9.97 6.16
N SER A 2 0.92 -9.91 5.74
CA SER A 2 1.53 -8.63 5.34
C SER A 2 0.97 -8.11 4.01
N VAL A 3 0.45 -8.96 3.12
CA VAL A 3 -0.09 -8.56 1.81
C VAL A 3 -1.59 -8.86 1.72
N ARG A 4 -2.36 -7.92 1.16
CA ARG A 4 -3.78 -8.08 0.85
C ARG A 4 -4.16 -7.36 -0.44
N VAL A 5 -4.94 -8.03 -1.28
CA VAL A 5 -5.62 -7.43 -2.44
C VAL A 5 -7.12 -7.51 -2.19
N GLN A 6 -7.84 -6.41 -2.35
CA GLN A 6 -9.28 -6.32 -2.05
C GLN A 6 -9.96 -5.26 -2.93
N ALA A 7 -11.28 -5.26 -3.03
CA ALA A 7 -11.99 -4.21 -3.78
C ALA A 7 -12.38 -3.03 -2.88
N GLU A 8 -12.75 -3.35 -1.64
CA GLU A 8 -13.21 -2.42 -0.64
C GLU A 8 -12.11 -1.45 -0.21
N ASP A 9 -12.51 -0.27 0.27
CA ASP A 9 -11.56 0.67 0.83
C ASP A 9 -10.89 0.14 2.11
N PHE A 10 -9.70 0.65 2.42
CA PHE A 10 -8.99 0.33 3.64
C PHE A 10 -8.97 1.53 4.60
N SER A 11 -8.84 1.23 5.90
CA SER A 11 -8.69 2.26 6.93
C SER A 11 -7.23 2.38 7.32
N LEU A 12 -6.62 3.55 7.08
CA LEU A 12 -5.24 3.83 7.49
C LEU A 12 -5.00 3.52 8.97
N GLN A 13 -5.93 3.92 9.83
CA GLN A 13 -5.83 3.68 11.27
C GLN A 13 -5.81 2.18 11.59
N ARG A 14 -6.73 1.40 11.02
CA ARG A 14 -6.78 -0.04 11.27
C ARG A 14 -5.50 -0.74 10.83
N GLU A 15 -5.02 -0.42 9.63
CA GLU A 15 -3.81 -1.05 9.10
C GLU A 15 -2.57 -0.64 9.89
N TYR A 16 -2.50 0.62 10.35
CA TYR A 16 -1.45 1.10 11.25
C TYR A 16 -1.47 0.39 12.62
N ASP A 17 -2.65 0.19 13.21
CA ASP A 17 -2.80 -0.52 14.48
C ASP A 17 -2.36 -1.99 14.37
N GLU A 18 -2.66 -2.65 13.24
CA GLU A 18 -2.17 -4.01 12.97
C GLU A 18 -0.63 -4.05 12.85
N VAL A 19 -0.02 -3.05 12.21
CA VAL A 19 1.45 -2.93 12.11
C VAL A 19 2.07 -2.73 13.49
N LEU A 20 1.50 -1.87 14.34
CA LEU A 20 2.00 -1.67 15.70
C LEU A 20 1.89 -2.93 16.56
N ALA A 21 0.77 -3.67 16.43
CA ALA A 21 0.57 -4.92 17.15
C ALA A 21 1.58 -5.99 16.74
N GLU A 22 1.98 -6.05 15.47
CA GLU A 22 3.00 -6.98 14.96
C GLU A 22 4.43 -6.54 15.30
N ALA A 23 4.73 -5.25 15.21
CA ALA A 23 6.10 -4.76 15.30
C ALA A 23 6.68 -4.75 16.72
N GLY A 24 5.83 -4.62 17.75
CA GLY A 24 6.23 -4.59 19.16
C GLY A 24 7.07 -3.36 19.52
N ASP A 25 8.38 -3.44 19.34
CA ASP A 25 9.38 -2.42 19.74
C ASP A 25 9.80 -1.51 18.57
N ALA A 26 8.84 -1.14 17.71
CA ALA A 26 9.12 -0.24 16.60
C ALA A 26 9.39 1.18 17.08
N GLY A 27 10.56 1.71 16.73
CA GLY A 27 10.89 3.14 16.91
C GLY A 27 10.46 4.02 15.73
N ALA A 28 10.03 3.42 14.61
CA ALA A 28 9.47 4.13 13.48
C ALA A 28 8.51 3.26 12.67
N VAL A 29 7.41 3.86 12.23
CA VAL A 29 6.52 3.32 11.19
C VAL A 29 6.40 4.38 10.10
N VAL A 30 6.65 3.98 8.86
CA VAL A 30 6.45 4.82 7.68
C VAL A 30 5.31 4.24 6.87
N THR A 31 4.37 5.09 6.48
CA THR A 31 3.24 4.70 5.63
C THR A 31 3.23 5.52 4.35
N PHE A 32 3.00 4.86 3.23
CA PHE A 32 2.70 5.46 1.95
C PHE A 32 1.25 5.13 1.57
N THR A 33 0.50 6.14 1.13
CA THR A 33 -0.85 5.96 0.58
C THR A 33 -0.90 6.53 -0.83
N GLY A 34 -1.15 5.68 -1.82
CA GLY A 34 -1.41 6.10 -3.19
C GLY A 34 -2.88 6.41 -3.39
N LEU A 35 -3.18 7.52 -4.05
CA LEU A 35 -4.55 7.96 -4.36
C LEU A 35 -4.77 7.98 -5.88
N VAL A 36 -6.01 7.76 -6.32
CA VAL A 36 -6.40 7.99 -7.72
C VAL A 36 -6.23 9.47 -8.04
N ARG A 37 -5.40 9.78 -9.04
CA ARG A 37 -5.24 11.15 -9.52
C ARG A 37 -6.38 11.51 -10.46
N GLU A 38 -6.85 12.73 -10.33
CA GLU A 38 -7.67 13.33 -11.38
C GLU A 38 -6.77 13.62 -12.60
N PHE A 39 -7.14 13.09 -13.76
CA PHE A 39 -6.46 13.39 -15.02
C PHE A 39 -7.24 14.46 -15.77
N HIS A 40 -6.64 15.66 -15.88
CA HIS A 40 -7.03 16.71 -16.82
C HIS A 40 -6.03 16.71 -17.97
N GLN A 41 -6.19 15.80 -18.94
CA GLN A 41 -5.33 15.81 -20.12
C GLN A 41 -5.88 16.82 -21.14
N THR A 42 -5.44 18.08 -21.08
CA THR A 42 -5.76 19.15 -22.06
C THR A 42 -7.17 19.74 -21.98
N GLU A 43 -7.31 21.00 -22.44
CA GLU A 43 -8.55 21.80 -22.39
C GLU A 43 -9.76 21.14 -23.10
N ASP A 44 -9.53 20.11 -23.91
CA ASP A 44 -10.55 19.43 -24.72
C ASP A 44 -10.79 17.94 -24.38
N SER A 45 -10.20 17.37 -23.32
CA SER A 45 -10.54 15.99 -22.90
C SER A 45 -11.46 15.94 -21.69
N ALA A 46 -12.51 15.12 -21.82
CA ALA A 46 -13.41 14.81 -20.72
C ALA A 46 -12.62 14.28 -19.52
N SER A 47 -12.93 14.77 -18.32
CA SER A 47 -12.30 14.33 -17.08
C SER A 47 -12.38 12.80 -16.94
N VAL A 48 -11.26 12.15 -16.60
CA VAL A 48 -11.26 10.72 -16.29
C VAL A 48 -12.04 10.51 -15.00
N ALA A 49 -13.29 10.08 -15.13
CA ALA A 49 -14.22 9.94 -14.00
C ALA A 49 -13.91 8.73 -13.11
N SER A 50 -13.22 7.70 -13.64
CA SER A 50 -12.89 6.49 -12.88
C SER A 50 -11.66 5.77 -13.42
N LEU A 51 -10.90 5.15 -12.52
CA LEU A 51 -9.84 4.19 -12.79
C LEU A 51 -10.38 2.79 -12.45
N THR A 52 -10.36 1.86 -13.39
CA THR A 52 -10.65 0.44 -13.10
C THR A 52 -9.35 -0.34 -13.14
N LEU A 53 -8.98 -0.93 -11.99
CA LEU A 53 -7.80 -1.77 -11.87
C LEU A 53 -8.22 -3.23 -11.84
N GLU A 54 -7.90 -3.95 -12.92
CA GLU A 54 -8.00 -5.40 -12.95
C GLU A 54 -6.73 -6.02 -12.35
N HIS A 55 -6.89 -7.18 -11.71
CA HIS A 55 -5.77 -7.99 -11.24
C HIS A 55 -5.98 -9.43 -11.67
N TYR A 56 -4.87 -10.16 -11.83
CA TYR A 56 -4.90 -11.61 -12.00
C TYR A 56 -4.89 -12.24 -10.60
N PRO A 57 -6.00 -12.84 -10.14
CA PRO A 57 -6.08 -13.38 -8.79
C PRO A 57 -4.94 -14.36 -8.51
N GLY A 58 -4.22 -14.14 -7.42
CA GLY A 58 -3.08 -14.93 -6.98
C GLY A 58 -1.73 -14.51 -7.58
N MET A 59 -1.68 -13.91 -8.77
CA MET A 59 -0.41 -13.43 -9.35
C MET A 59 0.02 -12.11 -8.71
N THR A 60 -0.92 -11.18 -8.51
CA THR A 60 -0.65 -9.88 -7.91
C THR A 60 -0.21 -10.03 -6.46
N GLU A 61 -0.92 -10.84 -5.68
CA GLU A 61 -0.57 -11.15 -4.28
C GLU A 61 0.82 -11.76 -4.19
N LYS A 62 1.15 -12.69 -5.10
CA LYS A 62 2.48 -13.31 -5.15
C LYS A 62 3.58 -12.29 -5.45
N ALA A 63 3.40 -11.44 -6.46
CA ALA A 63 4.38 -10.42 -6.80
C ALA A 63 4.61 -9.43 -5.63
N LEU A 64 3.55 -9.01 -4.95
CA LEU A 64 3.64 -8.14 -3.77
C LEU A 64 4.32 -8.85 -2.60
N ALA A 65 4.06 -10.14 -2.39
CA ALA A 65 4.74 -10.94 -1.37
C ALA A 65 6.24 -11.11 -1.69
N ASP A 66 6.60 -11.32 -2.95
CA ASP A 66 8.00 -11.41 -3.37
C ASP A 66 8.75 -10.07 -3.16
N ILE A 67 8.09 -8.93 -3.38
CA ILE A 67 8.64 -7.59 -3.09
C ILE A 67 8.82 -7.40 -1.58
N GLU A 68 7.80 -7.73 -0.80
CA GLU A 68 7.84 -7.63 0.66
C GLU A 68 8.97 -8.48 1.26
N GLN A 69 9.15 -9.70 0.74
CA GLN A 69 10.20 -10.60 1.15
C GLN A 69 11.59 -10.01 0.81
N GLN A 70 11.74 -9.43 -0.38
CA GLN A 70 12.98 -8.75 -0.76
C GLN A 70 13.29 -7.57 0.16
N ALA A 71 12.28 -6.80 0.57
CA ALA A 71 12.46 -5.70 1.51
C ALA A 71 12.94 -6.21 2.88
N ARG A 72 12.30 -7.26 3.41
CA ARG A 72 12.74 -7.90 4.68
C ARG A 72 14.14 -8.50 4.62
N GLN A 73 14.62 -8.90 3.44
CA GLN A 73 16.00 -9.37 3.28
C GLN A 73 17.02 -8.23 3.28
N ARG A 74 16.64 -7.02 2.85
CA ARG A 74 17.53 -5.85 2.71
C ARG A 74 17.55 -4.97 3.94
N TRP A 75 16.42 -4.85 4.64
CA TRP A 75 16.27 -3.95 5.79
C TRP A 75 15.77 -4.70 7.03
N PRO A 76 16.18 -4.28 8.24
CA PRO A 76 15.75 -4.90 9.50
C PRO A 76 14.32 -4.47 9.87
N LEU A 77 13.34 -4.95 9.11
CA LEU A 77 11.92 -4.62 9.29
C LEU A 77 11.28 -5.50 10.37
N LEU A 78 10.59 -4.87 11.30
CA LEU A 78 9.86 -5.52 12.38
C LEU A 78 8.47 -5.97 11.91
N ALA A 79 7.79 -5.13 11.14
CA ALA A 79 6.50 -5.44 10.52
C ALA A 79 6.36 -4.72 9.18
N THR A 80 5.52 -5.28 8.32
CA THR A 80 5.22 -4.75 6.98
C THR A 80 3.74 -4.94 6.68
N ARG A 81 3.18 -4.03 5.90
CA ARG A 81 1.81 -4.14 5.42
C ARG A 81 1.70 -3.57 4.01
N ILE A 82 1.02 -4.29 3.13
CA ILE A 82 0.68 -3.88 1.77
C ILE A 82 -0.79 -4.21 1.55
N VAL A 83 -1.61 -3.19 1.33
CA VAL A 83 -3.00 -3.34 0.92
C VAL A 83 -3.16 -2.67 -0.43
N HIS A 84 -3.57 -3.42 -1.44
CA HIS A 84 -3.80 -2.89 -2.78
C HIS A 84 -5.26 -3.10 -3.19
N ARG A 85 -5.91 -2.02 -3.61
CA ARG A 85 -7.29 -2.05 -4.11
C ARG A 85 -7.37 -2.41 -5.57
N VAL A 86 -8.45 -3.08 -5.94
CA VAL A 86 -8.81 -3.46 -7.31
C VAL A 86 -10.27 -3.10 -7.58
N GLY A 87 -10.68 -3.16 -8.85
CA GLY A 87 -12.00 -2.72 -9.27
C GLY A 87 -12.04 -1.23 -9.59
N ALA A 88 -13.26 -0.68 -9.68
CA ALA A 88 -13.50 0.70 -10.05
C ALA A 88 -13.29 1.63 -8.86
N MET A 89 -12.54 2.71 -9.08
CA MET A 89 -12.27 3.76 -8.10
C MET A 89 -12.37 5.13 -8.77
N THR A 90 -12.86 6.12 -8.05
CA THR A 90 -12.98 7.51 -8.52
C THR A 90 -11.79 8.37 -8.05
N ALA A 91 -11.65 9.57 -8.61
CA ALA A 91 -10.58 10.48 -8.23
C ALA A 91 -10.53 10.71 -6.71
N GLN A 92 -9.31 10.82 -6.17
CA GLN A 92 -8.99 11.00 -4.75
C GLN A 92 -9.25 9.79 -3.86
N GLU A 93 -9.82 8.69 -4.37
CA GLU A 93 -9.92 7.45 -3.61
C GLU A 93 -8.53 6.83 -3.34
N GLN A 94 -8.41 6.15 -2.20
CA GLN A 94 -7.21 5.40 -1.85
C GLN A 94 -7.07 4.19 -2.78
N ILE A 95 -5.88 3.89 -3.27
CA ILE A 95 -5.61 2.71 -4.11
C ILE A 95 -4.68 1.74 -3.40
N VAL A 96 -3.65 2.24 -2.74
CA VAL A 96 -2.62 1.39 -2.14
C VAL A 96 -2.15 1.97 -0.82
N LEU A 97 -1.97 1.09 0.17
CA LEU A 97 -1.25 1.34 1.41
C LEU A 97 0.00 0.48 1.40
N VAL A 98 1.14 1.08 1.70
CA VAL A 98 2.36 0.38 2.11
C VAL A 98 2.77 0.90 3.48
N ALA A 99 3.12 0.02 4.40
CA ALA A 99 3.64 0.36 5.71
C ALA A 99 4.87 -0.48 6.03
N ALA A 100 5.91 0.16 6.58
CA ALA A 100 7.13 -0.48 7.05
C ALA A 100 7.46 0.00 8.45
N ALA A 101 7.62 -0.94 9.39
CA ALA A 101 8.01 -0.67 10.76
C ALA A 101 9.44 -1.17 11.01
N SER A 102 10.24 -0.38 11.72
CA SER A 102 11.59 -0.77 12.13
C SER A 102 12.01 -0.06 13.43
N ALA A 103 13.14 -0.47 14.01
CA ALA A 103 13.68 0.16 15.22
C ALA A 103 14.03 1.65 14.99
N HIS A 104 14.42 2.04 13.78
CA HIS A 104 14.86 3.40 13.46
C HIS A 104 14.35 3.86 12.10
N ARG A 105 13.99 5.14 12.00
CA ARG A 105 13.37 5.74 10.81
C ARG A 105 14.05 5.41 9.47
N HIS A 106 15.38 5.26 9.44
CA HIS A 106 16.13 5.09 8.19
C HIS A 106 15.69 3.82 7.44
N ALA A 107 15.64 2.67 8.13
CA ALA A 107 15.20 1.42 7.52
C ALA A 107 13.72 1.45 7.12
N ALA A 108 12.86 2.13 7.90
CA ALA A 108 11.44 2.28 7.55
C ALA A 108 11.21 3.18 6.32
N PHE A 109 12.05 4.19 6.09
CA PHE A 109 11.94 5.08 4.93
C PHE A 109 12.52 4.49 3.65
N GLU A 110 13.61 3.72 3.74
CA GLU A 110 14.28 3.16 2.57
C GLU A 110 13.62 1.88 2.02
N ALA A 111 12.93 1.12 2.88
CA ALA A 111 12.28 -0.12 2.52
C ALA A 111 11.05 0.06 1.63
#